data_AF-A0A537NNI0-F1
#
_entry.id   AF-A0A537NNI0-F1
#
_cell.length_a   1.000
_cell.length_b   1.000
_cell.length_c   1.000
_cell.angle_alpha   90.00
_cell.angle_beta   90.00
_cell.angle_gamma   90.00
#
_symmetry.space_group_name_H-M   'P 1'
#
loop_
_entity.id
_entity.type
_entity.pdbx_description
1 polymer ?
#
loop_
_entity_poly.entity_id
_entity_poly.type
_entity_poly.pdbx_seq_one_letter_code
_entity_poly.pdbx_strand_id
1 'polypeptide(L)'
;MMLSSRRTAVRQPARLIPGVRAMGLGALLILAGAWTVHPAKADFRLCNNTTNRVGIAVGYKENESWTTEGWWNLAARSCETVLRGSLVARFYYIYAVDYDRGGEWSGQAFMCTREKEFTIRGTEDCLARGYDRTGFFEVDTGDQQSWTVQLTESADQVPMQALQSRVPMLQTPPAAGRPATAPPASRSRN
;
A
#
# COMPACT_ATOMS: atom_id res chain seq x y z
N MET A 1 -62.57 -11.17 79.18
CA MET A 1 -63.05 -11.00 77.79
C MET A 1 -61.93 -11.40 76.85
N MET A 2 -62.21 -12.36 75.96
CA MET A 2 -61.52 -12.70 74.69
C MET A 2 -60.04 -13.13 74.77
N LEU A 3 -59.70 -14.40 74.46
CA LEU A 3 -59.45 -14.96 73.11
C LEU A 3 -58.33 -14.17 72.39
N SER A 4 -57.29 -14.72 71.78
CA SER A 4 -56.92 -16.08 71.35
C SER A 4 -55.62 -15.95 70.55
N SER A 5 -54.77 -16.99 70.54
CA SER A 5 -54.08 -17.52 69.33
C SER A 5 -53.02 -16.63 68.63
N ARG A 6 -51.84 -17.08 68.18
CA ARG A 6 -51.22 -18.40 67.96
C ARG A 6 -49.71 -18.19 67.72
N ARG A 7 -48.97 -19.28 67.92
CA ARG A 7 -47.51 -19.48 67.78
C ARG A 7 -47.04 -19.52 66.31
N THR A 8 -45.79 -19.12 66.05
CA THR A 8 -44.70 -19.80 65.26
C THR A 8 -43.62 -18.75 64.94
N ALA A 9 -42.41 -18.70 65.52
CA ALA A 9 -41.29 -19.64 65.63
C ALA A 9 -40.44 -19.79 64.35
N VAL A 10 -39.11 -19.74 64.56
CA VAL A 10 -38.03 -20.34 63.74
C VAL A 10 -37.55 -19.43 62.57
N ARG A 11 -36.26 -19.11 62.34
CA ARG A 11 -35.03 -19.93 62.33
C ARG A 11 -33.80 -19.01 62.17
N GLN A 12 -32.75 -19.15 62.98
CA GLN A 12 -31.37 -18.87 62.53
C GLN A 12 -30.44 -19.93 63.15
N PRO A 13 -29.78 -20.79 62.35
CA PRO A 13 -28.78 -21.72 62.84
C PRO A 13 -27.44 -20.97 63.05
N ALA A 14 -26.87 -21.06 64.25
CA ALA A 14 -25.68 -21.85 64.58
C ALA A 14 -24.47 -21.50 63.68
N ARG A 15 -23.58 -20.59 64.12
CA ARG A 15 -22.31 -20.87 64.85
C ARG A 15 -21.41 -21.87 64.12
N LEU A 16 -20.10 -21.56 64.03
CA LEU A 16 -19.01 -22.28 64.74
C LEU A 16 -17.59 -21.92 64.22
N ILE A 17 -16.85 -21.16 65.05
CA ILE A 17 -15.41 -21.25 65.47
C ILE A 17 -14.26 -21.22 64.41
N PRO A 18 -12.95 -21.30 64.78
CA PRO A 18 -12.10 -20.58 65.75
C PRO A 18 -10.90 -19.85 65.08
N GLY A 19 -10.22 -18.98 65.84
CA GLY A 19 -8.98 -18.33 65.42
C GLY A 19 -7.73 -19.21 65.48
N VAL A 20 -6.74 -18.89 64.64
CA VAL A 20 -5.33 -19.28 64.81
C VAL A 20 -4.42 -18.11 64.41
N ARG A 21 -3.37 -17.95 65.22
CA ARG A 21 -2.30 -16.94 65.28
C ARG A 21 -1.44 -16.83 64.01
N ALA A 22 -0.83 -15.66 63.77
CA ALA A 22 0.64 -15.48 63.68
C ALA A 22 1.02 -14.12 63.05
N MET A 23 1.93 -13.40 63.70
CA MET A 23 2.77 -12.36 63.10
C MET A 23 3.63 -12.95 61.98
N GLY A 24 3.79 -12.23 60.86
CA GLY A 24 4.77 -12.58 59.82
C GLY A 24 4.78 -11.56 58.67
N LEU A 25 5.95 -10.96 58.44
CA LEU A 25 6.22 -9.97 57.39
C LEU A 25 5.81 -10.46 55.99
N GLY A 26 5.18 -9.57 55.22
CA GLY A 26 4.91 -9.80 53.81
C GLY A 26 4.52 -8.50 53.13
N ALA A 27 5.47 -7.57 53.01
CA ALA A 27 5.34 -6.42 52.12
C ALA A 27 5.21 -6.95 50.69
N LEU A 28 3.98 -7.08 50.21
CA LEU A 28 3.68 -7.38 48.83
C LEU A 28 4.00 -6.13 48.01
N LEU A 29 5.27 -5.98 47.66
CA LEU A 29 5.73 -5.02 46.65
C LEU A 29 5.07 -5.43 45.33
N ILE A 30 3.93 -4.82 45.04
CA ILE A 30 3.34 -4.82 43.71
C ILE A 30 4.34 -4.07 42.83
N LEU A 31 5.22 -4.83 42.18
CA LEU A 31 6.01 -4.38 41.04
C LEU A 31 5.01 -4.01 39.94
N ALA A 32 4.49 -2.79 40.01
CA ALA A 32 3.77 -2.14 38.93
C ALA A 32 4.77 -2.01 37.78
N GLY A 33 4.79 -3.01 36.91
CA GLY A 33 5.51 -2.93 35.65
C GLY A 33 5.02 -1.70 34.92
N ALA A 34 5.91 -0.71 34.75
CA ALA A 34 5.70 0.39 33.84
C ALA A 34 5.80 -0.18 32.43
N TRP A 35 4.72 -0.77 31.94
CA TRP A 35 4.58 -1.11 30.53
C TRP A 35 4.52 0.22 29.78
N THR A 36 5.66 0.65 29.26
CA THR A 36 5.73 1.79 28.34
C THR A 36 5.06 1.36 27.05
N VAL A 37 3.77 1.70 26.92
CA VAL A 37 3.05 1.60 25.65
C VAL A 37 3.70 2.60 24.72
N HIS A 38 4.65 2.13 23.91
CA HIS A 38 5.22 2.94 22.85
C HIS A 38 4.12 3.12 21.80
N PRO A 39 3.84 4.36 21.36
CA PRO A 39 2.91 4.57 20.26
C PRO A 39 3.43 3.79 19.06
N ALA A 40 2.64 2.84 18.57
CA ALA A 40 2.92 2.17 17.31
C ALA A 40 2.93 3.26 16.24
N LYS A 41 4.13 3.59 15.74
CA LYS A 41 4.28 4.58 14.68
C LYS A 41 3.76 3.99 13.38
N ALA A 42 2.61 4.51 12.97
CA ALA A 42 2.06 4.27 11.65
C ALA A 42 2.78 5.24 10.72
N ASP A 43 3.74 4.77 9.92
CA ASP A 43 4.59 5.59 9.06
C ASP A 43 4.82 4.86 7.73
N PHE A 44 4.98 5.61 6.63
CA PHE A 44 5.44 5.09 5.34
C PHE A 44 6.94 5.30 5.20
N ARG A 45 7.69 4.20 5.12
CA ARG A 45 9.14 4.21 5.11
C ARG A 45 9.69 3.67 3.80
N LEU A 46 10.79 4.25 3.34
CA LEU A 46 11.55 3.74 2.22
C LEU A 46 12.96 3.45 2.69
N CYS A 47 13.43 2.25 2.36
CA CYS A 47 14.78 1.79 2.65
C CYS A 47 15.56 1.71 1.35
N ASN A 48 16.61 2.52 1.24
CA ASN A 48 17.57 2.45 0.17
C ASN A 48 18.60 1.36 0.51
N ASN A 49 18.44 0.18 -0.09
CA ASN A 49 19.37 -0.93 0.06
C ASN A 49 20.45 -0.95 -1.04
N THR A 50 20.59 0.12 -1.81
CA THR A 50 21.67 0.28 -2.79
C THR A 50 22.92 0.87 -2.14
N THR A 51 24.02 0.96 -2.90
CA THR A 51 25.25 1.64 -2.49
C THR A 51 25.28 3.13 -2.81
N ASN A 52 24.25 3.64 -3.48
CA ASN A 52 24.21 4.99 -4.04
C ASN A 52 23.14 5.82 -3.32
N ARG A 53 23.17 7.14 -3.52
CA ARG A 53 22.10 8.04 -3.07
C ARG A 53 20.92 7.96 -4.01
N VAL A 54 19.73 7.92 -3.43
CA VAL A 54 18.50 7.79 -4.19
C VAL A 54 17.57 8.96 -3.88
N GLY A 55 17.11 9.64 -4.93
CA GLY A 55 16.05 10.63 -4.86
C GLY A 55 14.69 9.98 -4.98
N ILE A 56 13.73 10.38 -4.15
CA ILE A 56 12.38 9.80 -4.11
C ILE A 56 11.34 10.88 -4.37
N ALA A 57 10.31 10.52 -5.13
CA ALA A 57 9.01 11.18 -5.12
C ALA A 57 7.92 10.16 -4.74
N VAL A 58 6.89 10.59 -4.02
CA VAL A 58 5.70 9.78 -3.71
C VAL A 58 4.44 10.47 -4.22
N GLY A 59 3.55 9.68 -4.79
CA GLY A 59 2.19 10.05 -5.11
C GLY A 59 1.22 9.26 -4.25
N TYR A 60 0.17 9.91 -3.77
CA TYR A 60 -0.92 9.27 -3.06
C TYR A 60 -2.24 9.95 -3.37
N LYS A 61 -3.32 9.21 -3.15
CA LYS A 61 -4.67 9.74 -3.27
C LYS A 61 -5.19 10.06 -1.89
N GLU A 62 -5.52 11.32 -1.66
CA GLU A 62 -6.18 11.78 -0.45
C GLU A 62 -7.63 12.13 -0.78
N ASN A 63 -8.57 11.37 -0.24
CA ASN A 63 -9.99 11.43 -0.60
C ASN A 63 -10.18 11.19 -2.12
N GLU A 64 -10.46 12.25 -2.88
CA GLU A 64 -10.62 12.22 -4.34
C GLU A 64 -9.53 12.99 -5.09
N SER A 65 -8.58 13.58 -4.37
CA SER A 65 -7.50 14.38 -4.95
C SER A 65 -6.19 13.62 -4.97
N TRP A 66 -5.50 13.68 -6.11
CA TRP A 66 -4.13 13.19 -6.23
C TRP A 66 -3.16 14.25 -5.73
N THR A 67 -2.18 13.81 -4.94
CA THR A 67 -1.07 14.65 -4.50
C THR A 67 0.23 13.91 -4.79
N THR A 68 1.19 14.61 -5.40
CA THR A 68 2.58 14.15 -5.52
C THR A 68 3.51 15.07 -4.77
N GLU A 69 4.50 14.46 -4.13
CA GLU A 69 5.52 15.13 -3.34
C GLU A 69 6.91 14.58 -3.68
N GLY A 70 7.94 15.36 -3.43
CA GLY A 70 9.35 15.02 -3.68
C GLY A 70 10.22 16.24 -3.38
N TRP A 71 11.55 16.21 -3.40
CA TRP A 71 12.42 15.06 -3.47
C TRP A 71 12.92 14.73 -2.06
N TRP A 72 12.71 13.50 -1.61
CA TRP A 72 13.46 12.99 -0.45
C TRP A 72 14.80 12.45 -0.93
N ASN A 73 15.85 12.72 -0.17
CA ASN A 73 17.19 12.22 -0.47
C ASN A 73 17.56 11.13 0.55
N LEU A 74 17.68 9.90 0.07
CA LEU A 74 18.03 8.75 0.88
C LEU A 74 19.49 8.39 0.67
N ALA A 75 20.27 8.42 1.75
CA ALA A 75 21.64 7.95 1.74
C ALA A 75 21.71 6.44 1.45
N ALA A 76 22.86 5.97 0.97
CA ALA A 76 23.11 4.56 0.77
C ALA A 76 22.89 3.75 2.07
N ARG A 77 22.28 2.57 1.96
CA ARG A 77 22.00 1.65 3.08
C ARG A 77 21.23 2.32 4.25
N SER A 78 20.37 3.28 3.96
CA SER A 78 19.58 4.01 4.96
C SER A 78 18.08 3.88 4.72
N CYS A 79 17.28 4.10 5.76
CA CYS A 79 15.82 4.12 5.67
C CYS A 79 15.27 5.44 6.18
N GLU A 80 14.44 6.10 5.38
CA GLU A 80 13.79 7.36 5.72
C GLU A 80 12.28 7.20 5.78
N THR A 81 11.66 8.06 6.60
CA THR A 81 10.19 8.15 6.68
C THR A 81 9.73 9.23 5.71
N VAL A 82 9.04 8.81 4.65
CA VAL A 82 8.60 9.69 3.56
C VAL A 82 7.25 10.33 3.91
N LEU A 83 6.32 9.54 4.47
CA LEU A 83 5.05 10.04 5.01
C LEU A 83 4.93 9.64 6.48
N ARG A 84 4.55 10.59 7.33
CA ARG A 84 4.34 10.37 8.76
C ARG A 84 2.87 10.20 9.07
N GLY A 85 2.56 9.34 10.04
CA GLY A 85 1.20 9.11 10.48
C GLY A 85 0.49 7.99 9.71
N SER A 86 -0.70 7.64 10.19
CA SER A 86 -1.43 6.46 9.69
C SER A 86 -1.76 6.59 8.22
N LEU A 87 -1.36 5.58 7.45
CA LEU A 87 -1.70 5.49 6.05
C LEU A 87 -3.20 5.36 5.86
N VAL A 88 -3.78 6.31 5.14
CA VAL A 88 -5.22 6.38 4.85
C VAL A 88 -5.56 5.75 3.50
N ALA A 89 -4.60 5.73 2.58
CA ALA A 89 -4.72 5.07 1.29
C ALA A 89 -4.12 3.66 1.34
N ARG A 90 -4.67 2.76 0.51
CA ARG A 90 -4.10 1.42 0.28
C ARG A 90 -2.92 1.45 -0.70
N PHE A 91 -3.04 2.26 -1.75
CA PHE A 91 -2.07 2.33 -2.83
C PHE A 91 -1.24 3.62 -2.71
N TYR A 92 0.08 3.45 -2.74
CA TYR A 92 1.04 4.54 -2.85
C TYR A 92 1.86 4.36 -4.12
N TYR A 93 2.25 5.46 -4.72
CA TYR A 93 2.95 5.49 -5.99
C TYR A 93 4.33 6.05 -5.74
N ILE A 94 5.38 5.39 -6.20
CA ILE A 94 6.76 5.81 -5.93
C ILE A 94 7.49 5.99 -7.24
N TYR A 95 8.29 7.05 -7.30
CA TYR A 95 9.30 7.24 -8.32
C TYR A 95 10.63 7.44 -7.61
N ALA A 96 11.68 6.79 -8.08
CA ALA A 96 13.00 6.91 -7.49
C ALA A 96 14.07 7.05 -8.57
N VAL A 97 15.13 7.78 -8.27
CA VAL A 97 16.27 8.02 -9.17
C VAL A 97 17.57 7.75 -8.45
N ASP A 98 18.45 6.95 -9.04
CA ASP A 98 19.82 6.79 -8.55
C ASP A 98 20.66 7.98 -9.03
N TYR A 99 21.09 8.83 -8.10
CA TYR A 99 21.83 10.06 -8.44
C TYR A 99 23.28 9.81 -8.84
N ASP A 100 23.86 8.65 -8.51
CA ASP A 100 25.28 8.40 -8.70
C ASP A 100 25.55 7.52 -9.93
N ARG A 101 24.80 6.42 -10.12
CA ARG A 101 24.92 5.55 -11.30
C ARG A 101 24.03 5.99 -12.45
N GLY A 102 22.97 6.74 -12.15
CA GLY A 102 21.84 6.87 -13.07
C GLY A 102 20.98 5.61 -13.06
N GLY A 103 19.75 5.76 -13.54
CA GLY A 103 18.71 4.73 -13.46
C GLY A 103 17.55 5.20 -12.59
N GLU A 104 16.39 4.63 -12.85
CA GLU A 104 15.16 4.98 -12.15
C GLU A 104 14.37 3.73 -11.77
N TRP A 105 13.56 3.87 -10.73
CA TRP A 105 12.46 2.97 -10.44
C TRP A 105 11.20 3.69 -10.86
N SER A 106 10.60 3.23 -11.96
CA SER A 106 9.46 3.86 -12.58
C SER A 106 8.35 2.86 -12.86
N GLY A 107 7.17 3.36 -13.19
CA GLY A 107 6.02 2.51 -13.50
C GLY A 107 5.05 3.19 -14.43
N GLN A 108 3.83 2.65 -14.50
CA GLN A 108 2.83 3.08 -15.48
C GLN A 108 1.87 4.16 -14.94
N ALA A 109 1.95 4.52 -13.67
CA ALA A 109 1.11 5.54 -13.07
C ALA A 109 1.72 6.94 -13.31
N PHE A 110 1.25 7.63 -14.34
CA PHE A 110 1.80 8.94 -14.70
C PHE A 110 1.27 10.05 -13.80
N MET A 111 2.18 10.83 -13.22
CA MET A 111 1.88 11.97 -12.36
C MET A 111 2.87 13.12 -12.60
N CYS A 112 2.59 14.28 -12.01
CA CYS A 112 3.40 15.48 -12.20
C CYS A 112 4.57 15.53 -11.21
N THR A 113 5.76 15.91 -11.69
CA THR A 113 6.97 16.15 -10.88
C THR A 113 7.66 17.45 -11.30
N ARG A 114 8.67 17.88 -10.54
CA ARG A 114 9.53 19.02 -10.91
C ARG A 114 10.95 18.81 -10.38
N GLU A 115 11.92 19.58 -10.88
CA GLU A 115 13.34 19.42 -10.56
C GLU A 115 13.69 19.64 -9.07
N LYS A 116 13.04 20.59 -8.41
CA LYS A 116 13.27 20.92 -6.98
C LYS A 116 12.20 20.29 -6.08
N GLU A 117 12.42 20.31 -4.76
CA GLU A 117 11.42 19.89 -3.77
C GLU A 117 10.04 20.50 -4.06
N PHE A 118 8.98 19.71 -3.86
CA PHE A 118 7.66 19.91 -4.40
C PHE A 118 6.53 19.20 -3.67
N THR A 119 5.36 19.83 -3.81
CA THR A 119 4.05 19.26 -3.54
C THR A 119 3.15 19.76 -4.67
N ILE A 120 2.60 18.85 -5.46
CA ILE A 120 1.73 19.15 -6.60
C ILE A 120 0.42 18.42 -6.40
N ARG A 121 -0.71 19.14 -6.54
CA ARG A 121 -2.05 18.54 -6.55
C ARG A 121 -2.51 18.35 -7.98
N GLY A 122 -3.18 17.24 -8.24
CA GLY A 122 -3.66 16.84 -9.56
C GLY A 122 -2.56 16.19 -10.41
N THR A 123 -3.00 15.39 -11.38
CA THR A 123 -2.14 14.63 -12.31
C THR A 123 -2.34 15.05 -13.76
N GLU A 124 -3.27 15.96 -13.99
CA GLU A 124 -3.66 16.50 -15.28
C GLU A 124 -2.73 17.64 -15.74
N ASP A 125 -2.56 17.72 -17.06
CA ASP A 125 -1.89 18.81 -17.77
C ASP A 125 -0.49 19.20 -17.23
N CYS A 126 0.28 18.21 -16.72
CA CYS A 126 1.59 18.46 -16.09
C CYS A 126 2.47 19.41 -16.93
N LEU A 127 2.66 19.09 -18.21
CA LEU A 127 3.51 19.88 -19.11
C LEU A 127 2.99 21.31 -19.32
N ALA A 128 1.67 21.48 -19.49
CA ALA A 128 1.07 22.82 -19.67
C ALA A 128 1.16 23.67 -18.38
N ARG A 129 1.21 23.01 -17.22
CA ARG A 129 1.42 23.62 -15.90
C ARG A 129 2.90 23.85 -15.57
N GLY A 130 3.83 23.47 -16.46
CA GLY A 130 5.27 23.61 -16.27
C GLY A 130 5.92 22.52 -15.39
N TYR A 131 5.28 21.36 -15.30
CA TYR A 131 5.77 20.17 -14.60
C TYR A 131 6.16 19.07 -15.58
N ASP A 132 6.99 18.14 -15.12
CA ASP A 132 7.32 16.93 -15.87
C ASP A 132 6.26 15.85 -15.68
N ARG A 133 6.08 15.00 -16.68
CA ARG A 133 5.19 13.83 -16.62
C ARG A 133 6.03 12.58 -16.36
N THR A 134 5.99 12.09 -15.14
CA THR A 134 6.83 10.97 -14.67
C THR A 134 5.98 9.75 -14.34
N GLY A 135 6.49 8.55 -14.64
CA GLY A 135 5.82 7.29 -14.35
C GLY A 135 6.22 6.73 -12.98
N PHE A 136 5.26 6.54 -12.09
CA PHE A 136 5.45 5.97 -10.76
C PHE A 136 5.08 4.49 -10.75
N PHE A 137 5.79 3.68 -9.96
CA PHE A 137 5.42 2.30 -9.68
C PHE A 137 4.45 2.24 -8.49
N GLU A 138 3.48 1.35 -8.59
CA GLU A 138 2.45 1.18 -7.57
C GLU A 138 2.93 0.25 -6.45
N VAL A 139 2.60 0.62 -5.22
CA VAL A 139 2.84 -0.14 -4.00
C VAL A 139 1.50 -0.39 -3.32
N ASP A 140 1.08 -1.65 -3.25
CA ASP A 140 -0.08 -2.09 -2.48
C ASP A 140 0.35 -2.35 -1.02
N THR A 141 -0.17 -1.55 -0.09
CA THR A 141 0.10 -1.70 1.35
C THR A 141 -0.85 -2.68 2.03
N GLY A 142 -1.86 -3.21 1.32
CA GLY A 142 -2.85 -4.13 1.87
C GLY A 142 -3.65 -3.54 3.04
N ASP A 143 -3.96 -2.25 2.97
CA ASP A 143 -4.69 -1.48 4.00
C ASP A 143 -3.94 -1.39 5.36
N GLN A 144 -2.63 -1.60 5.35
CA GLN A 144 -1.80 -1.46 6.54
C GLN A 144 -1.52 0.01 6.87
N GLN A 145 -1.57 0.34 8.16
CA GLN A 145 -1.33 1.71 8.64
C GLN A 145 0.16 2.10 8.62
N SER A 146 1.07 1.14 8.50
CA SER A 146 2.51 1.34 8.33
C SER A 146 3.03 0.41 7.26
N TRP A 147 3.92 0.91 6.40
CA TRP A 147 4.52 0.10 5.34
C TRP A 147 5.97 0.49 5.09
N THR A 148 6.79 -0.47 4.66
CA THR A 148 8.18 -0.21 4.29
C THR A 148 8.48 -0.75 2.90
N VAL A 149 8.91 0.12 2.00
CA VAL A 149 9.39 -0.26 0.66
C VAL A 149 10.90 -0.42 0.69
N GLN A 150 11.41 -1.49 0.06
CA GLN A 150 12.83 -1.73 -0.09
C GLN A 150 13.24 -1.44 -1.53
N LEU A 151 14.16 -0.48 -1.70
CA LEU A 151 14.77 -0.17 -2.98
C LEU A 151 16.09 -0.93 -3.08
N THR A 152 16.12 -1.94 -3.94
CA THR A 152 17.34 -2.63 -4.36
C THR A 152 17.79 -2.09 -5.69
N GLU A 153 19.06 -2.32 -6.08
CA GLU A 153 19.59 -1.83 -7.35
C GLU A 153 18.58 -2.08 -8.46
N SER A 154 18.27 -1.04 -9.25
CA SER A 154 17.39 -1.16 -10.40
C SER A 154 17.99 -2.20 -11.34
N ALA A 155 17.58 -3.45 -11.21
CA ALA A 155 17.58 -4.35 -12.35
C ALA A 155 16.62 -3.67 -13.30
N ASP A 156 17.15 -3.13 -14.41
CA ASP A 156 16.36 -2.60 -15.53
C ASP A 156 15.01 -3.30 -15.52
N GLN A 157 13.96 -2.58 -15.15
CA GLN A 157 12.62 -3.11 -15.25
C GLN A 157 12.42 -3.29 -16.74
N VAL A 158 12.80 -4.48 -17.23
CA VAL A 158 12.76 -4.87 -18.63
C VAL A 158 11.40 -4.43 -19.09
N PRO A 159 11.30 -3.44 -20.01
CA PRO A 159 10.02 -3.02 -20.51
C PRO A 159 9.29 -4.29 -20.90
N MET A 160 8.13 -4.51 -20.27
CA MET A 160 7.24 -5.63 -20.55
C MET A 160 6.60 -5.40 -21.92
N GLN A 161 7.45 -5.30 -22.93
CA GLN A 161 7.21 -5.12 -24.35
C GLN A 161 8.01 -6.17 -25.14
N ALA A 162 8.98 -6.86 -24.52
CA ALA A 162 9.73 -7.95 -25.14
C ALA A 162 9.06 -9.34 -25.04
N LEU A 163 7.88 -9.46 -24.44
CA LEU A 163 7.12 -10.74 -24.38
C LEU A 163 5.90 -10.78 -25.31
N GLN A 164 5.44 -9.65 -25.86
CA GLN A 164 4.34 -9.62 -26.82
C GLN A 164 4.79 -9.94 -28.26
N SER A 165 6.09 -9.88 -28.53
CA SER A 165 6.69 -10.19 -29.85
C SER A 165 6.85 -11.69 -30.13
N ARG A 166 6.33 -12.58 -29.28
CA ARG A 166 6.41 -14.05 -29.45
C ARG A 166 5.06 -14.71 -29.74
N VAL A 167 4.18 -14.05 -30.49
CA VAL A 167 3.11 -14.77 -31.18
C VAL A 167 3.61 -15.11 -32.59
N PRO A 168 3.77 -16.40 -32.95
CA PRO A 168 3.99 -16.76 -34.34
C PRO A 168 2.81 -16.24 -35.16
N MET A 169 3.09 -15.42 -36.18
CA MET A 169 2.12 -15.05 -37.20
C MET A 169 1.45 -16.32 -37.74
N LEU A 170 0.22 -16.59 -37.30
CA LEU A 170 -0.61 -17.63 -37.88
C LEU A 170 -1.06 -17.09 -39.25
N GLN A 171 -0.66 -17.82 -40.28
CA GLN A 171 -0.80 -17.49 -41.69
C GLN A 171 -2.26 -17.15 -42.06
N THR A 172 -2.45 -16.01 -42.73
CA THR A 172 -3.70 -15.69 -43.41
C THR A 172 -3.89 -16.65 -44.59
N PRO A 173 -5.03 -17.37 -44.70
CA PRO A 173 -5.30 -18.18 -45.89
C PRO A 173 -5.43 -17.30 -47.14
N PRO A 174 -4.93 -17.73 -48.31
CA PRO A 174 -5.18 -17.01 -49.56
C PRO A 174 -6.67 -17.07 -49.90
N ALA A 175 -7.22 -15.91 -50.27
CA ALA A 175 -8.60 -15.76 -50.72
C ALA A 175 -8.91 -16.73 -51.87
N ALA A 176 -9.87 -17.63 -51.64
CA ALA A 176 -10.43 -18.48 -52.67
C ALA A 176 -11.08 -17.62 -53.77
N GLY A 177 -10.73 -17.91 -55.01
CA GLY A 177 -11.12 -17.16 -56.20
C GLY A 177 -12.62 -17.10 -56.43
N ARG A 178 -13.08 -15.94 -56.94
CA ARG A 178 -14.40 -15.79 -57.55
C ARG A 178 -14.36 -16.40 -58.96
N PRO A 179 -15.25 -17.32 -59.34
CA PRO A 179 -15.35 -17.77 -60.72
C PRO A 179 -15.98 -16.69 -61.61
N ALA A 180 -15.28 -16.38 -62.70
CA ALA A 180 -15.77 -15.53 -63.78
C ALA A 180 -16.94 -16.22 -64.51
N THR A 181 -18.09 -15.57 -64.56
CA THR A 181 -19.24 -16.02 -65.33
C THR A 181 -19.00 -15.68 -66.80
N ALA A 182 -18.98 -16.70 -67.65
CA ALA A 182 -18.80 -16.60 -69.10
C ALA A 182 -19.98 -15.87 -69.79
N PRO A 183 -19.76 -15.19 -70.92
CA PRO A 183 -20.84 -14.64 -71.74
C PRO A 183 -21.47 -15.72 -72.63
N PRO A 184 -22.78 -15.67 -72.93
CA PRO A 184 -23.41 -16.62 -73.83
C PRO A 184 -23.13 -16.28 -75.30
N ALA A 185 -22.83 -17.32 -76.08
CA ALA A 185 -22.79 -17.30 -77.53
C ALA A 185 -24.10 -17.89 -78.11
N SER A 186 -24.80 -17.13 -78.95
CA SER A 186 -25.82 -17.63 -79.89
C SER A 186 -25.93 -16.61 -81.04
N ARG A 187 -25.34 -16.84 -82.22
CA ARG A 187 -25.78 -17.68 -83.36
C ARG A 187 -27.09 -17.23 -84.05
N SER A 188 -26.91 -16.52 -85.16
CA SER A 188 -27.60 -16.62 -86.47
C SER A 188 -29.14 -16.55 -86.58
N ARG A 189 -29.61 -15.45 -87.19
CA ARG A 189 -30.70 -15.30 -88.19
C ARG A 189 -30.88 -13.78 -88.41
N ASN A 190 -31.00 -13.18 -89.59
CA ASN A 190 -31.44 -13.61 -90.92
C ASN A 190 -30.82 -12.63 -91.94
#